data_AF-A0A7W0RII0-F1
#
_entry.id   AF-A0A7W0RII0-F1
#
_cell.length_a   1.000
_cell.length_b   1.000
_cell.length_c   1.000
_cell.angle_alpha   90.00
_cell.angle_beta   90.00
_cell.angle_gamma   90.00
#
_symmetry.space_group_name_H-M   'P 1'
#
loop_
_entity.id
_entity.type
_entity.pdbx_description
1 polymer ?
#
loop_
_entity_poly.entity_id
_entity_poly.type
_entity_poly.pdbx_seq_one_letter_code
_entity_poly.pdbx_strand_id
1 'polypeptide(L)' 'MSWPEAFAVRYEHWSAQITEDVPFYVELAREADGLLVELAVGNGRVAIPVARETGRRVVG' A
#
# COMPACT_ATOMS: atom_id res chain seq x y z
N MET A 1 8.21 -12.71 19.86
CA MET A 1 7.98 -11.71 18.81
C MET A 1 8.96 -11.99 17.69
N SER A 2 8.47 -12.28 16.49
CA SER A 2 9.30 -12.46 15.30
C SER A 2 9.93 -11.12 14.88
N TRP A 3 10.98 -11.17 14.05
CA TRP A 3 11.61 -9.95 13.56
C TRP A 3 10.62 -9.01 12.82
N PRO A 4 9.73 -9.50 11.92
CA PRO A 4 8.70 -8.65 11.30
C PRO A 4 7.77 -7.97 12.30
N GLU A 5 7.31 -8.70 13.32
CA GLU A 5 6.44 -8.14 14.37
C GLU A 5 7.16 -7.03 15.16
N ALA A 6 8.44 -7.23 15.48
CA ALA A 6 9.23 -6.23 16.20
C ALA A 6 9.53 -4.99 15.35
N PHE A 7 9.68 -5.16 14.03
CA PHE A 7 9.97 -4.05 13.12
C PHE A 7 8.73 -3.26 12.70
N ALA A 8 7.54 -3.87 12.73
CA ALA A 8 6.28 -3.25 12.29
C ALA A 8 6.02 -1.87 12.92
N VAL A 9 6.37 -1.69 14.21
CA VAL A 9 6.21 -0.40 14.93
C VAL A 9 7.10 0.72 14.40
N ARG A 10 8.15 0.40 13.64
CA ARG A 10 9.06 1.37 13.01
C ARG A 10 8.82 1.53 11.52
N TYR A 11 8.01 0.66 10.92
CA TYR A 11 7.85 0.58 9.48
C TYR A 11 7.36 1.92 8.90
N GLU A 12 6.37 2.55 9.53
CA GLU A 12 5.84 3.84 9.09
C GLU A 12 6.93 4.91 9.04
N HIS A 13 7.70 5.08 10.11
CA HIS A 13 8.80 6.06 10.16
C HIS A 13 9.90 5.75 9.15
N TRP A 14 10.28 4.48 9.00
CA TRP A 14 11.29 4.06 8.03
C TRP A 14 10.84 4.31 6.58
N SER A 15 9.57 4.01 6.27
CA SER A 15 8.99 4.16 4.94
C SER A 15 8.62 5.60 4.57
N ALA A 16 8.67 6.55 5.51
CA ALA A 16 8.26 7.94 5.30
C ALA A 16 9.05 8.67 4.20
N GLN A 17 10.28 8.21 3.91
CA GLN A 17 11.13 8.79 2.86
C GLN A 17 10.86 8.17 1.48
N ILE A 18 10.03 7.13 1.39
CA ILE A 18 9.66 6.48 0.14
C ILE A 18 8.38 7.14 -0.37
N THR A 19 8.53 8.12 -1.26
CA THR A 19 7.45 9.02 -1.70
C THR A 19 6.97 8.78 -3.12
N GLU A 20 7.75 8.12 -3.96
CA GLU A 20 7.48 7.98 -5.40
C GLU A 20 6.62 6.76 -5.75
N ASP A 21 6.59 5.75 -4.89
CA ASP A 21 5.92 4.48 -5.19
C ASP A 21 4.40 4.54 -5.03
N VAL A 22 3.87 5.30 -4.06
CA VAL A 22 2.43 5.47 -3.89
C VAL A 22 1.79 6.09 -5.15
N PRO A 23 2.28 7.23 -5.70
CA PRO A 23 1.77 7.75 -6.97
C PRO A 23 1.88 6.74 -8.12
N PHE A 24 2.98 6.00 -8.21
CA PHE A 24 3.16 4.97 -9.24
C PHE A 24 2.07 3.89 -9.18
N TYR A 25 1.79 3.34 -7.99
CA TYR A 25 0.78 2.30 -7.84
C TYR A 25 -0.65 2.82 -8.01
N VAL A 26 -0.92 4.09 -7.67
CA VAL A 26 -2.21 4.73 -7.95
C VAL A 26 -2.47 4.78 -9.45
N GLU A 27 -1.50 5.24 -10.25
CA GLU A 27 -1.69 5.29 -11.71
C GLU A 27 -1.79 3.88 -12.32
N LEU A 28 -0.95 2.95 -11.88
CA LEU A 28 -1.05 1.55 -12.34
C LEU A 28 -2.43 0.94 -12.01
N ALA A 29 -2.98 1.25 -10.84
CA ALA A 29 -4.30 0.78 -10.45
C ALA A 29 -5.44 1.42 -11.27
N ARG A 30 -5.25 2.60 -11.84
CA ARG A 30 -6.23 3.21 -12.77
C ARG A 30 -6.27 2.51 -14.11
N GLU A 31 -5.15 1.95 -14.56
CA GLU A 31 -5.05 1.19 -15.80
C GLU A 31 -5.58 -0.24 -15.68
N ALA A 32 -5.65 -0.79 -14.47
CA ALA A 32 -6.06 -2.16 -14.24
C ALA A 32 -7.59 -2.36 -14.29
N ASP A 33 -8.07 -3.42 -14.93
CA ASP A 33 -9.48 -3.82 -14.88
C ASP A 33 -9.77 -4.77 -13.70
N GLY A 34 -11.00 -4.76 -13.19
CA GLY A 34 -11.46 -5.75 -12.19
C GLY A 34 -11.12 -5.43 -10.73
N LEU A 35 -10.94 -6.47 -9.91
CA LEU A 35 -10.68 -6.32 -8.46
C LEU A 35 -9.20 -6.04 -8.20
N LEU A 36 -8.91 -5.03 -7.38
CA LEU A 36 -7.55 -4.71 -6.94
C LEU A 36 -7.20 -5.52 -5.69
N VAL A 37 -6.07 -6.23 -5.73
CA VAL A 37 -5.55 -7.05 -4.62
C VAL A 37 -4.09 -6.71 -4.34
N GLU A 38 -3.76 -6.30 -3.11
CA GLU A 38 -2.39 -6.09 -2.65
C GLU A 38 -1.98 -7.23 -1.72
N LEU A 39 -1.05 -8.08 -2.16
CA LEU A 39 -0.55 -9.17 -1.34
C LEU A 39 0.51 -8.65 -0.35
N ALA A 40 0.44 -9.10 0.91
CA ALA A 40 1.31 -8.63 1.99
C ALA A 40 1.16 -7.12 2.26
N VAL A 41 -0.09 -6.65 2.35
CA VAL A 41 -0.48 -5.23 2.49
C VAL A 41 0.18 -4.46 3.65
N GLY A 42 0.69 -5.17 4.66
CA GLY A 42 1.35 -4.55 5.81
C GLY A 42 0.44 -3.53 6.51
N ASN A 43 0.91 -2.29 6.65
CA ASN A 43 0.13 -1.19 7.23
C ASN A 43 -0.77 -0.47 6.21
N GLY A 44 -0.86 -0.96 4.97
CA GLY A 44 -1.70 -0.40 3.92
C GLY A 44 -1.17 0.90 3.30
N ARG A 45 0.13 1.19 3.40
CA ARG A 45 0.74 2.42 2.86
C ARG A 45 0.43 2.64 1.38
N VAL A 46 0.26 1.57 0.60
CA VAL A 46 -0.13 1.64 -0.83
C VAL A 46 -1.63 1.39 -1.02
N ALA A 47 -2.18 0.30 -0.48
CA ALA A 47 -3.58 -0.08 -0.64
C ALA A 47 -4.58 1.01 -0.25
N ILE A 48 -4.32 1.74 0.84
CA ILE A 48 -5.23 2.78 1.35
C ILE A 48 -5.28 3.98 0.38
N PRO A 49 -4.15 4.60 -0.03
CA PRO A 49 -4.16 5.60 -1.08
C PRO A 49 -4.77 5.11 -2.38
N VAL A 50 -4.45 3.89 -2.84
CA VAL A 50 -5.05 3.34 -4.07
C VAL A 50 -6.58 3.29 -3.96
N ALA A 51 -7.13 2.81 -2.86
CA ALA A 51 -8.58 2.77 -2.64
C ALA A 51 -9.20 4.18 -2.66
N ARG A 52 -8.53 5.16 -2.03
CA ARG A 52 -9.01 6.56 -1.95
C ARG A 52 -8.96 7.27 -3.30
N GLU A 53 -7.84 7.17 -4.01
CA GLU A 53 -7.56 7.92 -5.25
C GLU A 53 -8.25 7.32 -6.48
N THR A 54 -8.52 6.01 -6.47
CA THR A 54 -9.25 5.36 -7.57
C THR A 54 -10.76 5.27 -7.30
N GLY A 55 -11.19 5.41 -6.04
CA GLY A 55 -12.57 5.17 -5.62
C GLY A 55 -13.00 3.69 -5.72
N ARG A 56 -12.04 2.77 -5.92
CA ARG A 56 -12.31 1.35 -6.13
C ARG A 56 -12.09 0.54 -4.86
N ARG A 57 -12.78 -0.61 -4.80
CA ARG A 57 -12.55 -1.60 -3.75
C ARG A 57 -11.17 -2.25 -3.93
N VAL A 58 -10.37 -2.19 -2.87
CA VAL A 58 -9.07 -2.88 -2.74
C VAL A 58 -9.17 -3.95 -1.66
N VAL A 59 -8.62 -5.14 -1.92
CA VAL A 59 -8.41 -6.21 -0.93
C VAL A 59 -6.93 -6.26 -0.57
N GLY A 60 -6.61 -6.15 0.71
CA GLY A 60 -5.24 -6.23 1.24
C GLY A 60 -5.05 -7.42 2.15
#